data_AF-A0A7Y6BX52-F1
#
_entry.id   AF-A0A7Y6BX52-F1
#
_cell.length_a   1.000
_cell.length_b   1.000
_cell.length_c   1.000
_cell.angle_alpha   90.00
_cell.angle_beta   90.00
_cell.angle_gamma   90.00
#
_symmetry.space_group_name_H-M   'P 1'
#
loop_
_entity.id
_entity.type
_entity.pdbx_description
1 polymer ?
#
loop_
_entity_poly.entity_id
_entity_poly.type
_entity_poly.pdbx_seq_one_letter_code
_entity_poly.pdbx_strand_id
1 'polypeptide(L)'
;MIRDDLARSLFDRLGFKREGRHYYVSEMDIPIEIPSDTLEGSKDKVIKLITPEGYCYVIGIDDLILDRLRNAEYWTDARSLEWARYLIYSQFESIDLSYMREVALREDSKLAARLEQEYLWVTDHMFD
;
A
#
# COMPACT_ATOMS: atom_id res chain seq x y z
N MET A 1 14.98 5.31 10.57
CA MET A 1 15.74 5.14 9.34
C MET A 1 15.76 3.65 9.04
N ILE A 2 15.04 3.22 8.00
CA ILE A 2 15.17 1.85 7.52
C ILE A 2 16.52 1.79 6.82
N ARG A 3 17.37 0.82 7.19
CA ARG A 3 18.67 0.63 6.57
C ARG A 3 18.50 -0.14 5.27
N ASP A 4 18.12 0.56 4.21
CA ASP A 4 17.93 -0.05 2.89
C ASP A 4 19.24 -0.69 2.40
N ASP A 5 20.39 -0.09 2.72
CA ASP A 5 21.73 -0.64 2.51
C ASP A 5 21.91 -2.05 3.11
N LEU A 6 21.41 -2.27 4.32
CA LEU A 6 21.44 -3.57 4.97
C LEU A 6 20.52 -4.57 4.24
N ALA A 7 19.30 -4.16 3.90
CA ALA A 7 18.35 -5.01 3.17
C ALA A 7 18.91 -5.45 1.82
N ARG A 8 19.52 -4.53 1.06
CA ARG A 8 20.18 -4.83 -0.21
C ARG A 8 21.33 -5.82 -0.02
N SER A 9 22.19 -5.60 0.98
CA SER A 9 23.29 -6.52 1.29
C SER A 9 22.80 -7.92 1.67
N LEU A 10 21.63 -8.03 2.31
CA LEU A 10 21.03 -9.30 2.68
C LEU A 10 20.47 -10.02 1.45
N PHE A 11 19.80 -9.31 0.54
CA PHE A 11 19.30 -9.86 -0.72
C PHE A 11 20.44 -10.45 -1.56
N ASP A 12 21.56 -9.74 -1.69
CA ASP A 12 22.74 -10.24 -2.41
C ASP A 12 23.26 -11.54 -1.78
N ARG A 13 23.33 -11.59 -0.43
CA ARG A 13 23.79 -12.78 0.31
C ARG A 13 22.81 -13.96 0.24
N LEU A 14 21.52 -13.68 0.09
CA LEU A 14 20.46 -14.68 -0.07
C LEU A 14 20.30 -15.13 -1.53
N GLY A 15 21.09 -14.60 -2.46
CA GLY A 15 21.10 -15.02 -3.87
C GLY A 15 20.05 -14.35 -4.74
N PHE A 16 19.44 -13.26 -4.27
CA PHE A 16 18.56 -12.45 -5.11
C PHE A 16 19.35 -11.77 -6.22
N LYS A 17 18.76 -11.71 -7.42
CA LYS A 17 19.27 -11.00 -8.58
C LYS A 17 18.46 -9.75 -8.80
N ARG A 18 19.13 -8.62 -9.01
CA ARG A 18 18.48 -7.35 -9.28
C ARG A 18 18.26 -7.17 -10.77
N GLU A 19 17.02 -6.90 -11.16
CA GLU A 19 16.64 -6.50 -12.51
C GLU A 19 15.81 -5.21 -12.44
N GLY A 20 16.43 -4.09 -12.84
CA GLY A 20 15.84 -2.76 -12.67
C GLY A 20 15.60 -2.39 -11.20
N ARG A 21 14.32 -2.16 -10.86
CA ARG A 21 13.86 -1.82 -9.50
C ARG A 21 13.54 -3.04 -8.64
N HIS A 22 13.46 -4.22 -9.25
CA HIS A 22 13.04 -5.45 -8.57
C HIS A 22 14.22 -6.36 -8.26
N TYR A 23 14.03 -7.18 -7.23
CA TYR A 23 14.89 -8.28 -6.82
C TYR A 23 14.12 -9.59 -7.00
N TYR A 24 14.77 -10.58 -7.61
CA TYR A 24 14.20 -11.88 -7.91
C TYR A 24 15.07 -12.98 -7.32
N VAL A 25 14.48 -14.03 -6.76
CA VAL A 25 15.21 -15.28 -6.44
C VAL A 25 14.64 -16.39 -7.32
N SER A 26 15.49 -17.16 -7.99
CA SER A 26 15.03 -18.13 -9.00
C SER A 26 14.06 -19.20 -8.48
N GLU A 27 14.04 -19.41 -7.16
CA GLU A 27 13.21 -20.39 -6.48
C GLU A 27 11.82 -19.84 -6.10
N MET A 28 11.64 -18.51 -6.09
CA MET A 28 10.38 -17.85 -5.78
C MET A 28 10.02 -16.90 -6.91
N ASP A 29 8.90 -17.14 -7.59
CA ASP A 29 8.39 -16.28 -8.66
C ASP A 29 7.70 -15.01 -8.12
N ILE A 30 8.33 -14.39 -7.12
CA ILE A 30 7.83 -13.21 -6.41
C ILE A 30 8.87 -12.09 -6.54
N PRO A 31 8.57 -11.01 -7.29
CA PRO A 31 9.43 -9.84 -7.33
C PRO A 31 9.36 -9.08 -6.00
N ILE A 32 10.52 -8.70 -5.47
CA ILE A 32 10.61 -7.82 -4.29
C ILE A 32 11.15 -6.46 -4.72
N GLU A 33 10.49 -5.38 -4.30
CA GLU A 33 10.93 -4.01 -4.51
C GLU A 33 11.22 -3.33 -3.17
N ILE A 34 12.28 -2.51 -3.12
CA ILE A 34 12.54 -1.58 -2.02
C ILE A 34 12.38 -0.16 -2.58
N PRO A 35 11.16 0.42 -2.52
CA PRO A 35 10.87 1.68 -3.20
C PRO A 35 11.46 2.89 -2.46
N SER A 36 11.58 2.83 -1.14
CA SER A 36 12.05 3.93 -0.29
C SER A 36 12.60 3.41 1.05
N ASP A 37 13.41 4.23 1.73
CA ASP A 37 13.91 4.00 3.10
C ASP A 37 12.99 4.61 4.18
N THR A 38 11.93 5.29 3.74
CA THR A 38 10.99 6.03 4.56
C THR A 38 9.58 5.61 4.20
N LEU A 39 8.81 5.22 5.22
CA LEU A 39 7.39 4.93 5.06
C LEU A 39 6.60 6.23 4.93
N GLU A 40 5.86 6.36 3.83
CA GLU A 40 4.83 7.39 3.64
C GLU A 40 3.55 6.97 4.38
N GLY A 41 2.75 7.95 4.84
CA GLY A 41 1.56 7.72 5.66
C GLY A 41 1.82 7.75 7.17
N SER A 42 0.89 7.23 7.97
CA SER A 42 0.98 7.28 9.43
C SER A 42 1.76 6.10 10.01
N LYS A 43 2.84 6.42 10.72
CA LYS A 43 3.59 5.43 11.52
C LYS A 43 2.75 4.83 12.65
N ASP A 44 1.75 5.56 13.13
CA ASP A 44 0.87 5.11 14.21
C ASP A 44 -0.16 4.08 13.73
N LYS A 45 -0.40 4.01 12.40
CA LYS A 45 -1.30 3.04 11.78
C LYS A 45 -0.58 1.80 11.23
N VAL A 46 0.74 1.70 11.42
CA VAL A 46 1.52 0.53 11.02
C VAL A 46 1.12 -0.68 11.86
N ILE A 47 0.86 -1.79 11.19
CA ILE A 47 0.44 -3.05 11.81
C ILE A 47 1.67 -3.92 12.03
N LYS A 48 1.86 -4.40 13.26
CA LYS A 48 2.88 -5.41 13.57
C LYS A 48 2.29 -6.80 13.40
N LEU A 49 2.72 -7.52 12.37
CA LEU A 49 2.32 -8.91 12.14
C LEU A 49 3.32 -9.86 12.79
N ILE A 50 2.82 -10.87 13.49
CA ILE A 50 3.63 -11.95 14.05
C ILE A 50 3.60 -13.13 13.07
N THR A 51 4.78 -13.68 12.81
CA THR A 51 5.03 -14.83 11.93
C THR A 51 5.77 -15.91 12.75
N PRO A 52 5.77 -17.18 12.33
CA PRO A 52 6.57 -18.20 12.99
C PRO A 52 8.07 -17.83 13.07
N GLU A 53 8.58 -17.06 12.12
CA GLU A 53 9.99 -16.67 11.97
C GLU A 53 10.33 -15.33 12.64
N GLY A 54 9.36 -14.63 13.24
CA GLY A 54 9.56 -13.32 13.85
C GLY A 54 8.37 -12.38 13.67
N TYR A 55 8.63 -11.11 13.38
CA TYR A 55 7.57 -10.14 13.10
C TYR A 55 7.97 -9.22 11.95
N CYS A 56 6.96 -8.71 11.24
CA CYS A 56 7.12 -7.65 10.26
C CYS A 56 6.16 -6.50 10.54
N TYR A 57 6.50 -5.33 10.02
CA TYR A 57 5.64 -4.16 10.05
C TYR A 57 5.04 -3.97 8.67
N VAL A 58 3.72 -3.78 8.62
CA VAL A 58 2.96 -3.58 7.39
C VAL A 58 2.28 -2.23 7.46
N ILE A 59 2.28 -1.50 6.33
CA ILE A 59 1.56 -0.23 6.20
C ILE A 59 0.09 -0.41 6.60
N GLY A 60 -0.48 0.62 7.23
CA GLY A 60 -1.90 0.62 7.59
C GLY A 60 -2.79 0.50 6.36
N ILE A 61 -3.94 -0.14 6.52
CA ILE A 61 -4.88 -0.33 5.41
C ILE A 61 -5.36 1.02 4.83
N ASP A 62 -5.63 2.00 5.68
CA ASP A 62 -6.08 3.34 5.28
C ASP A 62 -5.09 3.99 4.31
N ASP A 63 -3.80 3.98 4.69
CA ASP A 63 -2.70 4.51 3.87
C ASP A 63 -2.48 3.69 2.60
N LEU A 64 -2.64 2.36 2.67
CA LEU A 64 -2.55 1.49 1.51
C LEU A 64 -3.63 1.80 0.47
N ILE A 65 -4.88 2.03 0.92
CA ILE A 65 -5.98 2.41 0.04
C ILE A 65 -5.70 3.75 -0.61
N LEU A 66 -5.28 4.77 0.15
CA LEU A 66 -4.92 6.07 -0.38
C LEU A 66 -3.80 5.99 -1.42
N ASP A 67 -2.82 5.11 -1.20
CA ASP A 67 -1.74 4.85 -2.13
C ASP A 67 -2.23 4.23 -3.45
N ARG A 68 -3.22 3.32 -3.38
CA ARG A 68 -3.87 2.79 -4.58
C ARG A 68 -4.70 3.85 -5.30
N LEU A 69 -5.43 4.70 -4.57
CA LEU A 69 -6.21 5.79 -5.17
C LEU A 69 -5.31 6.84 -5.85
N ARG A 70 -4.16 7.18 -5.25
CA ARG A 70 -3.15 8.06 -5.88
C ARG A 70 -2.67 7.49 -7.21
N ASN A 71 -2.32 6.21 -7.23
CA ASN A 71 -1.86 5.57 -8.46
C ASN A 71 -2.95 5.56 -9.55
N ALA A 72 -4.20 5.29 -9.17
CA ALA A 72 -5.33 5.34 -10.10
C ALA A 72 -5.54 6.75 -10.67
N GLU A 73 -5.49 7.78 -9.83
CA GLU A 73 -5.75 9.18 -10.23
C GLU A 73 -4.64 9.74 -11.14
N TYR A 74 -3.37 9.49 -10.79
CA TYR A 74 -2.24 10.13 -11.47
C TYR A 74 -1.65 9.33 -12.62
N TRP A 75 -1.84 8.00 -12.62
CA TRP A 75 -1.24 7.11 -13.61
C TRP A 75 -2.29 6.38 -14.45
N THR A 76 -3.58 6.66 -14.22
CA THR A 76 -4.71 5.97 -14.88
C THR A 76 -4.62 4.45 -14.74
N ASP A 77 -4.08 3.98 -13.61
CA ASP A 77 -3.87 2.56 -13.34
C ASP A 77 -5.17 1.90 -12.88
N ALA A 78 -5.84 1.24 -13.82
CA ALA A 78 -7.08 0.53 -13.58
C ALA A 78 -6.95 -0.57 -12.50
N ARG A 79 -5.77 -1.20 -12.38
CA ARG A 79 -5.54 -2.25 -11.37
C ARG A 79 -5.46 -1.65 -9.98
N SER A 80 -4.80 -0.51 -9.83
CA SER A 80 -4.81 0.22 -8.55
C SER A 80 -6.23 0.63 -8.16
N LEU A 81 -7.07 1.05 -9.10
CA LEU A 81 -8.47 1.39 -8.80
C LEU A 81 -9.28 0.18 -8.31
N GLU A 82 -9.15 -0.96 -9.00
CA GLU A 82 -9.79 -2.22 -8.63
C GLU A 82 -9.38 -2.65 -7.22
N TRP A 83 -8.08 -2.59 -6.92
CA TRP A 83 -7.57 -2.91 -5.59
C TRP A 83 -8.03 -1.93 -4.52
N ALA A 84 -8.09 -0.62 -4.81
CA ALA A 84 -8.60 0.35 -3.86
C ALA A 84 -10.03 0.02 -3.45
N ARG A 85 -10.91 -0.27 -4.43
CA ARG A 85 -12.30 -0.66 -4.19
C ARG A 85 -12.40 -1.97 -3.40
N TYR A 86 -11.62 -2.98 -3.78
CA TYR A 86 -11.59 -4.26 -3.07
C TYR A 86 -11.18 -4.09 -1.61
N LEU A 87 -10.15 -3.28 -1.34
CA LEU A 87 -9.66 -3.03 0.01
C LEU A 87 -10.70 -2.26 0.83
N ILE A 88 -11.31 -1.20 0.28
CA ILE A 88 -12.42 -0.48 0.92
C ILE A 88 -13.56 -1.44 1.26
N TYR A 89 -13.98 -2.28 0.30
CA TYR A 89 -15.03 -3.28 0.52
C TYR A 89 -14.68 -4.27 1.63
N SER A 90 -13.49 -4.86 1.55
CA SER A 90 -13.07 -5.94 2.46
C SER A 90 -12.79 -5.43 3.89
N GLN A 91 -12.54 -4.14 4.05
CA GLN A 91 -12.21 -3.49 5.32
C GLN A 91 -13.24 -2.42 5.68
N PHE A 92 -14.44 -2.50 5.11
CA PHE A 92 -15.45 -1.44 5.21
C PHE A 92 -15.79 -1.04 6.64
N GLU A 93 -15.85 -2.01 7.55
CA GLU A 93 -16.14 -1.78 8.97
C GLU A 93 -14.93 -1.27 9.78
N SER A 94 -13.71 -1.42 9.26
CA SER A 94 -12.46 -1.15 9.97
C SER A 94 -11.72 0.10 9.48
N ILE A 95 -12.02 0.58 8.26
CA ILE A 95 -11.36 1.77 7.71
C ILE A 95 -11.68 3.03 8.50
N ASP A 96 -10.68 3.88 8.71
CA ASP A 96 -10.83 5.17 9.35
C ASP A 96 -11.07 6.26 8.30
N LEU A 97 -12.31 6.37 7.84
CA LEU A 97 -12.66 7.30 6.77
C LEU A 97 -12.41 8.76 7.16
N SER A 98 -12.52 9.11 8.44
CA SER A 98 -12.21 10.47 8.93
C SER A 98 -10.74 10.80 8.73
N TYR A 99 -9.85 9.87 9.13
CA TYR A 99 -8.42 10.01 8.89
C TYR A 99 -8.10 10.07 7.39
N MET A 100 -8.66 9.16 6.59
CA MET A 100 -8.39 9.11 5.15
C MET A 100 -8.76 10.41 4.45
N ARG A 101 -9.91 11.01 4.82
CA ARG A 101 -10.35 12.32 4.33
C ARG A 101 -9.40 13.43 4.72
N GLU A 102 -8.93 13.46 5.97
CA GLU A 102 -7.96 14.46 6.43
C GLU A 102 -6.66 14.38 5.62
N VAL A 103 -6.11 13.17 5.46
CA VAL A 103 -4.87 12.94 4.71
C VAL A 103 -5.06 13.34 3.25
N ALA A 104 -6.11 12.84 2.59
CA ALA A 104 -6.37 13.12 1.20
C ALA A 104 -6.54 14.63 0.93
N LEU A 105 -7.31 15.33 1.77
CA LEU A 105 -7.51 16.78 1.64
C LEU A 105 -6.21 17.58 1.86
N ARG A 106 -5.38 17.15 2.81
CA ARG A 106 -4.09 17.80 3.10
C ARG A 106 -3.10 17.63 1.95
N GLU A 107 -3.11 16.48 1.29
CA GLU A 107 -2.21 16.17 0.19
C GLU A 107 -2.68 16.81 -1.13
N ASP A 108 -3.93 16.56 -1.52
CA ASP A 108 -4.44 16.93 -2.83
C ASP A 108 -5.98 16.83 -2.94
N SER A 109 -6.59 17.91 -3.41
CA SER A 109 -8.03 17.98 -3.71
C SER A 109 -8.55 16.91 -4.67
N LYS A 110 -7.75 16.46 -5.66
CA LYS A 110 -8.18 15.41 -6.60
C LYS A 110 -8.20 14.05 -5.93
N LEU A 111 -7.19 13.73 -5.12
CA LEU A 111 -7.18 12.54 -4.29
C LEU A 111 -8.40 12.52 -3.34
N ALA A 112 -8.73 13.64 -2.70
CA ALA A 112 -9.91 13.73 -1.84
C ALA A 112 -11.21 13.47 -2.62
N ALA A 113 -11.37 14.07 -3.80
CA ALA A 113 -12.53 13.83 -4.65
C ALA A 113 -12.60 12.36 -5.12
N ARG A 114 -11.46 11.76 -5.47
CA ARG A 114 -11.36 10.35 -5.84
C ARG A 114 -11.76 9.44 -4.69
N LEU A 115 -11.31 9.72 -3.47
CA LEU A 115 -11.70 8.95 -2.28
C LEU A 115 -13.22 8.92 -2.10
N GLU A 116 -13.89 10.07 -2.16
CA GLU A 116 -15.35 10.13 -2.02
C GLU A 116 -16.06 9.38 -3.15
N GLN A 117 -15.61 9.56 -4.40
CA GLN A 117 -16.18 8.88 -5.55
C GLN A 117 -16.13 7.37 -5.40
N GLU A 118 -14.96 6.82 -5.05
CA GLU A 118 -14.78 5.37 -4.99
C GLU A 118 -15.40 4.77 -3.72
N TYR A 119 -15.44 5.51 -2.60
CA TYR A 119 -16.16 5.08 -1.40
C TYR A 119 -17.66 4.96 -1.69
N LEU A 120 -18.27 5.98 -2.34
CA LEU A 120 -19.67 5.93 -2.76
C LEU A 120 -19.95 4.79 -3.74
N TRP A 121 -19.06 4.60 -4.73
CA TRP A 121 -19.19 3.49 -5.67
C TRP A 121 -19.20 2.14 -4.93
N VAL A 122 -18.29 1.93 -3.98
CA VAL A 122 -18.26 0.69 -3.20
C VAL A 122 -19.55 0.53 -2.40
N THR A 123 -20.01 1.56 -1.69
CA THR A 123 -21.26 1.47 -0.90
C THR A 123 -22.48 1.15 -1.75
N ASP A 124 -22.55 1.69 -2.96
CA ASP A 124 -23.68 1.47 -3.87
C ASP A 124 -23.70 0.04 -4.43
N HIS A 125 -22.54 -0.64 -4.52
CA HIS A 125 -22.42 -1.99 -5.09
C HIS A 125 -22.12 -3.07 -4.04
N MET A 126 -22.11 -2.73 -2.75
CA MET A 126 -21.78 -3.65 -1.66
C MET A 126 -22.89 -4.69 -1.39
N PHE A 127 -24.13 -4.34 -1.71
CA PHE A 127 -25.33 -5.09 -1.35
C PHE A 127 -26.12 -5.60 -2.57
N ASP A 128 -25.52 -5.51 -3.76
CA ASP A 128 -26.00 -6.13 -5.00
C ASP A 128 -25.58 -7.61 -5.09
#